data_AF-S2J4E3-F1
#
_entry.id   AF-S2J4E3-F1
#
_cell.length_a   1.000
_cell.length_b   1.000
_cell.length_c   1.000
_cell.angle_alpha   90.00
_cell.angle_beta   90.00
_cell.angle_gamma   90.00
#
_symmetry.space_group_name_H-M   'P 1'
#
loop_
_entity.id
_entity.type
_entity.pdbx_description
1 polymer ?
#
loop_
_entity_poly.entity_id
_entity_poly.type
_entity_poly.pdbx_seq_one_letter_code
_entity_poly.pdbx_strand_id
1 'polypeptide(L)'
;MYSPKIIVSSTPHHDGKSDYFSPTSASTNHYHQQLNIESIRQHSLQDAIRLASQVNMKHDANGCYQCDLVAGYYMTALKYARESEPIQCNSDLFDLSWQMTNLVLSHRETNKYQYLHWFDLITAELWEFAKQLKEESYECDVHVPMALGKRGSIDSLASDTSGGSSHHDEENYRRAIRITIYNCRALVCEQSNEIDQAIVYYRKCASVRPTPFEPQQHLQQTALATMQRLMEASRPSIKHKSTFSSTFTFESSSSSSTKSSASSCSNPHTVTCSNCGIEKLVMPVCARCKSQPYCSVRCVKAHKSAHEATCQSSH
;
A
#
# COMPACT_ATOMS: atom_id res chain seq x y z
N MET A 1 59.84 -45.76 -52.93
CA MET A 1 61.06 -45.05 -52.44
C MET A 1 60.61 -43.65 -52.02
N TYR A 2 60.80 -43.14 -50.81
CA TYR A 2 61.63 -43.58 -49.68
C TYR A 2 60.85 -43.65 -48.33
N SER A 3 61.49 -44.18 -47.29
CA SER A 3 61.12 -44.20 -45.85
C SER A 3 62.42 -44.46 -45.04
N PRO A 4 62.46 -44.51 -43.68
CA PRO A 4 61.50 -44.11 -42.62
C PRO A 4 61.97 -42.77 -41.95
N LYS A 5 61.93 -42.40 -40.65
CA LYS A 5 61.70 -43.02 -39.32
C LYS A 5 61.11 -42.05 -38.26
N ILE A 6 60.14 -42.57 -37.50
CA ILE A 6 60.10 -42.71 -36.02
C ILE A 6 60.77 -41.62 -35.14
N ILE A 7 59.97 -40.96 -34.29
CA ILE A 7 60.10 -41.02 -32.81
C ILE A 7 58.70 -41.23 -32.21
N VAL A 8 58.59 -42.05 -31.16
CA VAL A 8 57.41 -42.25 -30.32
C VAL A 8 57.78 -41.90 -28.89
N SER A 9 56.88 -41.25 -28.15
CA SER A 9 56.93 -41.16 -26.68
C SER A 9 55.58 -41.57 -26.09
N SER A 10 55.62 -42.36 -25.03
CA SER A 10 54.49 -43.12 -24.49
C SER A 10 53.88 -42.49 -23.23
N THR A 11 52.55 -42.48 -23.14
CA THR A 11 51.81 -42.26 -21.89
C THR A 11 51.26 -43.60 -21.34
N PRO A 12 51.45 -43.91 -20.05
CA PRO A 12 50.84 -45.09 -19.43
C PRO A 12 49.39 -44.82 -18.98
N HIS A 13 48.63 -45.89 -18.77
CA HIS A 13 47.32 -45.85 -18.10
C HIS A 13 47.46 -45.44 -16.62
N HIS A 14 46.39 -44.85 -16.07
CA HIS A 14 45.99 -45.12 -14.69
C HIS A 14 44.47 -45.11 -14.52
N ASP A 15 43.98 -45.85 -13.54
CA ASP A 15 42.57 -46.17 -13.32
C ASP A 15 41.71 -44.98 -12.87
N GLY A 16 40.41 -45.10 -13.12
CA GLY A 16 39.45 -44.03 -12.85
C GLY A 16 39.03 -43.91 -11.38
N LYS A 17 38.59 -42.71 -11.02
CA LYS A 17 37.66 -42.46 -9.92
C LYS A 17 36.50 -41.60 -10.41
N SER A 18 35.32 -41.90 -9.90
CA SER A 18 34.09 -41.14 -10.17
C SER A 18 34.03 -39.93 -9.26
N ASP A 19 34.80 -38.88 -9.58
CA ASP A 19 34.69 -37.61 -8.87
C ASP A 19 33.37 -36.94 -9.22
N TYR A 20 32.58 -36.65 -8.18
CA TYR A 20 31.25 -36.08 -8.31
C TYR A 20 31.32 -34.69 -8.92
N PHE A 21 30.58 -34.47 -10.02
CA PHE A 21 30.20 -33.13 -10.44
C PHE A 21 29.24 -32.53 -9.41
N SER A 22 29.79 -31.97 -8.34
CA SER A 22 29.08 -31.08 -7.43
C SER A 22 28.68 -29.83 -8.21
N PRO A 23 27.38 -29.55 -8.43
CA PRO A 23 26.98 -28.29 -9.02
C PRO A 23 27.28 -27.19 -8.01
N THR A 24 28.28 -26.36 -8.29
CA THR A 24 28.66 -25.24 -7.42
C THR A 24 27.54 -24.20 -7.42
N SER A 25 26.57 -24.36 -6.52
CA SER A 25 25.41 -23.49 -6.37
C SER A 25 25.82 -22.16 -5.73
N ALA A 26 26.60 -21.36 -6.46
CA ALA A 26 26.99 -19.99 -6.11
C ALA A 26 25.81 -19.01 -6.25
N SER A 27 24.65 -19.40 -5.74
CA SER A 27 23.43 -18.58 -5.67
C SER A 27 23.42 -17.83 -4.34
N THR A 28 24.33 -16.86 -4.17
CA THR A 28 24.36 -16.00 -2.99
C THR A 28 25.12 -14.69 -3.26
N ASN A 29 24.70 -13.63 -2.57
CA ASN A 29 25.46 -12.39 -2.30
C ASN A 29 25.72 -11.36 -3.41
N HIS A 30 25.37 -11.57 -4.68
CA HIS A 30 25.51 -10.49 -5.68
C HIS A 30 24.62 -9.26 -5.35
N TYR A 31 23.49 -9.48 -4.67
CA TYR A 31 22.59 -8.46 -4.12
C TYR A 31 23.25 -7.60 -3.01
N HIS A 32 24.34 -8.08 -2.42
CA HIS A 32 24.98 -7.48 -1.25
C HIS A 32 26.28 -6.73 -1.59
N GLN A 33 26.80 -6.87 -2.82
CA GLN A 33 28.19 -6.55 -3.15
C GLN A 33 28.39 -5.32 -4.07
N GLN A 34 27.31 -4.67 -4.52
CA GLN A 34 27.41 -3.50 -5.41
C GLN A 34 26.62 -2.25 -4.99
N LEU A 35 25.97 -2.27 -3.80
CA LEU A 35 25.43 -1.07 -3.18
C LEU A 35 25.94 -0.93 -1.75
N ASN A 36 26.85 0.02 -1.57
CA ASN A 36 27.25 0.48 -0.25
C ASN A 36 26.04 1.18 0.40
N ILE A 37 25.47 0.61 1.47
CA ILE A 37 24.23 1.10 2.07
C ILE A 37 24.43 2.51 2.65
N GLU A 38 25.61 2.78 3.20
CA GLU A 38 26.08 4.12 3.57
C GLU A 38 26.06 5.12 2.41
N SER A 39 26.23 4.69 1.15
CA SER A 39 26.12 5.59 0.00
C SER A 39 24.68 6.06 -0.17
N ILE A 40 23.68 5.17 -0.16
CA ILE A 40 22.28 5.58 -0.30
C ILE A 40 21.83 6.42 0.91
N ARG A 41 22.32 6.12 2.12
CA ARG A 41 22.12 6.96 3.32
C ARG A 41 22.78 8.35 3.26
N GLN A 42 23.81 8.53 2.43
CA GLN A 42 24.48 9.83 2.20
C GLN A 42 23.82 10.64 1.09
N HIS A 43 22.84 10.08 0.38
CA HIS A 43 22.19 10.68 -0.77
C HIS A 43 20.67 10.88 -0.54
N SER A 44 20.02 11.60 -1.44
CA SER A 44 18.57 11.86 -1.39
C SER A 44 17.74 10.69 -1.94
N LEU A 45 16.43 10.69 -1.66
CA LEU A 45 15.49 9.78 -2.34
C LEU A 45 15.55 9.91 -3.87
N GLN A 46 15.72 11.13 -4.36
CA GLN A 46 15.84 11.44 -5.79
C GLN A 46 17.09 10.82 -6.42
N ASP A 47 18.21 10.70 -5.68
CA ASP A 47 19.41 10.01 -6.15
C ASP A 47 19.17 8.50 -6.31
N ALA A 48 18.42 7.87 -5.40
CA ALA A 48 18.08 6.45 -5.51
C ALA A 48 17.14 6.17 -6.69
N ILE A 49 16.16 7.05 -6.95
CA ILE A 49 15.30 7.01 -8.15
C ILE A 49 16.14 7.22 -9.43
N ARG A 50 17.13 8.13 -9.40
CA ARG A 50 18.06 8.36 -10.52
C ARG A 50 18.97 7.17 -10.78
N LEU A 51 19.46 6.49 -9.75
CA LEU A 51 20.27 5.27 -9.89
C LEU A 51 19.43 4.11 -10.43
N ALA A 52 18.19 3.95 -9.94
CA ALA A 52 17.25 2.95 -10.46
C ALA A 52 16.91 3.16 -11.95
N SER A 53 16.70 4.41 -12.39
CA SER A 53 16.41 4.72 -13.80
C SER A 53 17.63 4.64 -14.74
N GLN A 54 18.84 4.51 -14.20
CA GLN A 54 20.06 4.20 -14.96
C GLN A 54 20.27 2.68 -15.18
N VAL A 55 19.49 1.82 -14.54
CA VAL A 55 19.57 0.36 -14.72
C VAL A 55 18.96 -0.04 -16.06
N ASN A 56 19.71 -0.79 -16.86
CA ASN A 56 19.28 -1.28 -18.17
C ASN A 56 18.41 -2.55 -18.02
N MET A 57 17.22 -2.35 -17.43
CA MET A 57 16.20 -3.41 -17.32
C MET A 57 15.89 -4.00 -18.69
N LYS A 58 15.83 -5.33 -18.76
CA LYS A 58 15.43 -6.05 -19.97
C LYS A 58 14.39 -7.12 -19.66
N HIS A 59 13.48 -7.28 -20.60
CA HIS A 59 12.44 -8.28 -20.60
C HIS A 59 12.51 -9.04 -21.92
N ASP A 60 12.62 -10.36 -21.85
CA ASP A 60 12.51 -11.24 -23.00
C ASP A 60 11.66 -12.47 -22.65
N ALA A 61 11.62 -13.47 -23.54
CA ALA A 61 10.86 -14.71 -23.30
C ALA A 61 11.46 -15.61 -22.19
N ASN A 62 12.68 -15.33 -21.73
CA ASN A 62 13.39 -16.06 -20.68
C ASN A 62 13.26 -15.40 -19.30
N GLY A 63 12.87 -14.12 -19.24
CA GLY A 63 12.40 -13.47 -18.01
C GLY A 63 12.83 -12.02 -17.81
N CYS A 64 13.06 -11.68 -16.54
CA CYS A 64 13.41 -10.34 -16.07
C CYS A 64 14.90 -10.20 -15.76
N TYR A 65 15.57 -9.19 -16.30
CA TYR A 65 16.97 -8.88 -16.01
C TYR A 65 17.12 -7.52 -15.33
N GLN A 66 17.89 -7.47 -14.24
CA GLN A 66 18.21 -6.28 -13.42
C GLN A 66 17.01 -5.63 -12.71
N CYS A 67 15.81 -6.19 -12.85
CA CYS A 67 14.57 -5.81 -12.15
C CYS A 67 14.72 -5.95 -10.61
N ASP A 68 15.50 -6.93 -10.19
CA ASP A 68 15.90 -7.21 -8.81
C ASP A 68 16.82 -6.12 -8.22
N LEU A 69 17.75 -5.59 -9.03
CA LEU A 69 18.62 -4.48 -8.66
C LEU A 69 17.83 -3.17 -8.55
N VAL A 70 16.91 -2.90 -9.48
CA VAL A 70 15.94 -1.79 -9.39
C VAL A 70 15.10 -1.90 -8.12
N ALA A 71 14.62 -3.10 -7.80
CA ALA A 71 13.90 -3.36 -6.55
C ALA A 71 14.76 -3.06 -5.31
N GLY A 72 16.06 -3.39 -5.36
CA GLY A 72 17.02 -3.11 -4.29
C GLY A 72 17.20 -1.61 -4.02
N TYR A 73 17.38 -0.80 -5.07
CA TYR A 73 17.44 0.66 -4.95
C TYR A 73 16.19 1.22 -4.25
N TYR A 74 15.00 0.84 -4.73
CA TYR A 74 13.75 1.36 -4.17
C TYR A 74 13.50 0.91 -2.73
N MET A 75 13.81 -0.35 -2.37
CA MET A 75 13.65 -0.83 -1.00
C MET A 75 14.60 -0.12 -0.03
N THR A 76 15.84 0.16 -0.41
CA THR A 76 16.77 0.91 0.46
C THR A 76 16.33 2.38 0.60
N ALA A 77 15.85 3.01 -0.47
CA ALA A 77 15.29 4.36 -0.41
C ALA A 77 14.05 4.44 0.50
N LEU A 78 13.13 3.48 0.40
CA LEU A 78 11.93 3.43 1.25
C LEU A 78 12.28 3.20 2.72
N LYS A 79 13.31 2.39 3.00
CA LYS A 79 13.82 2.18 4.36
C LYS A 79 14.40 3.47 4.94
N TYR A 80 15.22 4.19 4.17
CA TYR A 80 15.76 5.49 4.59
C TYR A 80 14.65 6.52 4.87
N ALA A 81 13.63 6.64 4.00
CA ALA A 81 12.48 7.52 4.25
C ALA A 81 11.76 7.21 5.59
N ARG A 82 11.72 5.93 5.97
CA ARG A 82 11.09 5.43 7.20
C ARG A 82 12.01 5.47 8.44
N GLU A 83 13.26 5.92 8.31
CA GLU A 83 14.11 6.28 9.46
C GLU A 83 13.64 7.60 10.13
N SER A 84 12.75 8.36 9.47
CA SER A 84 12.06 9.53 10.06
C SER A 84 10.75 9.14 10.79
N GLU A 85 10.65 9.43 12.10
CA GLU A 85 9.39 9.43 12.86
C GLU A 85 8.97 10.90 13.15
N PRO A 86 7.85 11.42 12.61
CA PRO A 86 6.95 10.82 11.61
C PRO A 86 7.53 10.83 10.19
N ILE A 87 6.93 10.04 9.30
CA ILE A 87 7.29 9.99 7.89
C ILE A 87 6.94 11.31 7.19
N GLN A 88 7.97 11.98 6.66
CA GLN A 88 7.83 13.17 5.83
C GLN A 88 7.28 12.80 4.45
N CYS A 89 5.97 13.02 4.26
CA CYS A 89 5.29 12.70 3.00
C CYS A 89 5.46 13.85 1.99
N ASN A 90 6.37 13.69 1.03
CA ASN A 90 6.71 14.69 0.02
C ASN A 90 6.62 14.11 -1.41
N SER A 91 6.95 14.92 -2.43
CA SER A 91 6.91 14.50 -3.84
C SER A 91 7.88 13.36 -4.16
N ASP A 92 9.07 13.32 -3.54
CA ASP A 92 10.08 12.29 -3.84
C ASP A 92 9.67 10.93 -3.27
N LEU A 93 9.09 10.91 -2.06
CA LEU A 93 8.52 9.70 -1.46
C LEU A 93 7.27 9.23 -2.20
N PHE A 94 6.50 10.16 -2.78
CA PHE A 94 5.36 9.84 -3.63
C PHE A 94 5.80 9.24 -4.98
N ASP A 95 6.79 9.82 -5.68
CA ASP A 95 7.32 9.22 -6.92
C ASP A 95 7.98 7.86 -6.63
N LEU A 96 8.80 7.74 -5.58
CA LEU A 96 9.34 6.44 -5.15
C LEU A 96 8.23 5.39 -4.97
N SER A 97 7.15 5.74 -4.26
CA SER A 97 6.01 4.85 -4.05
C SER A 97 5.31 4.47 -5.36
N TRP A 98 5.15 5.45 -6.27
CA TRP A 98 4.59 5.25 -7.60
C TRP A 98 5.44 4.29 -8.42
N GLN A 99 6.75 4.53 -8.54
CA GLN A 99 7.69 3.67 -9.25
C GLN A 99 7.75 2.25 -8.67
N MET A 100 7.72 2.09 -7.35
CA MET A 100 7.63 0.78 -6.70
C MET A 100 6.35 0.04 -7.10
N THR A 101 5.18 0.70 -7.09
CA THR A 101 3.93 0.08 -7.53
C THR A 101 3.90 -0.22 -9.02
N ASN A 102 4.52 0.61 -9.86
CA ASN A 102 4.68 0.33 -11.30
C ASN A 102 5.58 -0.90 -11.54
N LEU A 103 6.65 -1.06 -10.76
CA LEU A 103 7.52 -2.24 -10.82
C LEU A 103 6.75 -3.50 -10.41
N VAL A 104 5.92 -3.47 -9.36
CA VAL A 104 5.02 -4.58 -9.02
C VAL A 104 4.03 -4.85 -10.16
N LEU A 105 3.29 -3.84 -10.61
CA LEU A 105 2.19 -4.03 -11.55
C LEU A 105 2.62 -4.45 -12.95
N SER A 106 3.85 -4.14 -13.38
CA SER A 106 4.44 -4.61 -14.64
C SER A 106 4.89 -6.08 -14.57
N HIS A 107 5.38 -6.55 -13.42
CA HIS A 107 5.94 -7.90 -13.26
C HIS A 107 4.96 -8.92 -12.68
N ARG A 108 3.75 -8.49 -12.30
CA ARG A 108 2.73 -9.34 -11.67
C ARG A 108 2.38 -10.59 -12.50
N GLU A 109 2.30 -10.48 -13.84
CA GLU A 109 2.02 -11.65 -14.69
C GLU A 109 3.26 -12.53 -14.83
N THR A 110 4.46 -11.96 -14.94
CA THR A 110 5.73 -12.69 -14.94
C THR A 110 5.88 -13.54 -13.67
N ASN A 111 5.54 -12.98 -12.50
CA ASN A 111 5.65 -13.67 -11.21
C ASN A 111 4.81 -14.95 -11.09
N LYS A 112 3.77 -15.13 -11.92
CA LYS A 112 2.98 -16.38 -11.99
C LYS A 112 3.73 -17.54 -12.64
N TYR A 113 4.63 -17.25 -13.57
CA TYR A 113 5.31 -18.24 -14.42
C TYR A 113 6.80 -18.39 -14.07
N GLN A 114 7.40 -17.33 -13.53
CA GLN A 114 8.77 -17.27 -13.02
C GLN A 114 8.73 -16.62 -11.64
N TYR A 115 9.08 -17.34 -10.57
CA TYR A 115 9.08 -16.78 -9.22
C TYR A 115 10.12 -15.66 -9.07
N LEU A 116 9.68 -14.47 -8.68
CA LEU A 116 10.51 -13.27 -8.51
C LEU A 116 10.60 -12.92 -7.02
N HIS A 117 11.61 -13.41 -6.30
CA HIS A 117 11.72 -13.20 -4.85
C HIS A 117 11.64 -11.72 -4.40
N TRP A 118 12.15 -10.78 -5.20
CA TRP A 118 12.08 -9.35 -4.91
C TRP A 118 10.64 -8.78 -4.96
N PHE A 119 9.71 -9.44 -5.67
CA PHE A 119 8.30 -9.05 -5.76
C PHE A 119 7.59 -9.20 -4.41
N ASP A 120 7.81 -10.32 -3.73
CA ASP A 120 7.27 -10.58 -2.39
C ASP A 120 7.82 -9.58 -1.37
N LEU A 121 9.13 -9.29 -1.44
CA LEU A 121 9.78 -8.31 -0.57
C LEU A 121 9.22 -6.89 -0.77
N ILE A 122 9.11 -6.41 -2.02
CA ILE A 122 8.54 -5.08 -2.30
C ILE A 122 7.07 -5.01 -1.90
N THR A 123 6.27 -6.02 -2.24
CA THR A 123 4.84 -5.99 -1.89
C THR A 123 4.65 -5.99 -0.37
N ALA A 124 5.39 -6.81 0.38
CA ALA A 124 5.37 -6.80 1.85
C ALA A 124 5.75 -5.44 2.45
N GLU A 125 6.84 -4.80 1.99
CA GLU A 125 7.26 -3.48 2.46
C GLU A 125 6.22 -2.39 2.13
N LEU A 126 5.63 -2.41 0.92
CA LEU A 126 4.54 -1.51 0.55
C LEU A 126 3.30 -1.71 1.42
N TRP A 127 2.96 -2.94 1.79
CA TRP A 127 1.80 -3.25 2.64
C TRP A 127 1.96 -2.68 4.06
N GLU A 128 3.11 -2.89 4.69
CA GLU A 128 3.38 -2.35 6.03
C GLU A 128 3.60 -0.83 5.99
N PHE A 129 4.16 -0.28 4.91
CA PHE A 129 4.25 1.17 4.72
C PHE A 129 2.87 1.84 4.58
N ALA A 130 1.95 1.31 3.77
CA ALA A 130 0.59 1.86 3.65
C ALA A 130 -0.29 1.65 4.90
N LYS A 131 0.14 0.79 5.83
CA LYS A 131 -0.39 0.66 7.20
C LYS A 131 0.22 1.72 8.12
N GLN A 132 1.55 1.88 8.13
CA GLN A 132 2.24 2.91 8.90
C GLN A 132 1.72 4.32 8.55
N LEU A 133 1.60 4.65 7.26
CA LEU A 133 1.00 5.91 6.79
C LEU A 133 -0.47 6.09 7.19
N LYS A 134 -1.22 5.01 7.48
CA LYS A 134 -2.58 5.09 8.02
C LYS A 134 -2.58 5.37 9.53
N GLU A 135 -1.62 4.80 10.26
CA GLU A 135 -1.48 5.00 11.71
C GLU A 135 -0.89 6.38 12.06
N GLU A 136 -0.14 6.99 11.14
CA GLU A 136 0.40 8.35 11.26
C GLU A 136 -0.52 9.45 10.71
N SER A 137 -1.48 9.12 9.83
CA SER A 137 -2.46 10.09 9.29
C SER A 137 -3.43 10.61 10.36
N TYR A 138 -3.74 11.90 10.30
CA TYR A 138 -4.79 12.49 11.14
C TYR A 138 -6.19 12.19 10.60
N GLU A 139 -6.35 12.03 9.28
CA GLU A 139 -7.62 11.64 8.65
C GLU A 139 -7.98 10.16 8.93
N CYS A 140 -9.25 9.81 8.69
CA CYS A 140 -9.74 8.43 8.78
C CYS A 140 -10.35 8.03 7.42
N ASP A 141 -10.14 6.78 6.99
CA ASP A 141 -10.69 6.25 5.74
C ASP A 141 -12.21 5.98 5.85
N VAL A 142 -13.00 7.04 5.95
CA VAL A 142 -14.47 7.02 6.04
C VAL A 142 -15.11 7.83 4.92
N HIS A 143 -14.39 8.07 3.83
CA HIS A 143 -15.03 8.54 2.61
C HIS A 143 -15.93 7.41 2.09
N VAL A 144 -17.23 7.65 2.01
CA VAL A 144 -18.18 6.73 1.39
C VAL A 144 -18.67 7.38 0.11
N PRO A 145 -18.28 6.86 -1.08
CA PRO A 145 -18.81 7.32 -2.37
C PRO A 145 -20.29 6.93 -2.55
N MET A 146 -21.18 7.52 -1.75
CA MET A 146 -22.63 7.38 -1.93
C MET A 146 -23.09 8.09 -3.21
N ALA A 147 -24.09 7.49 -3.85
CA ALA A 147 -24.40 7.71 -5.26
C ALA A 147 -24.71 9.18 -5.64
N LEU A 148 -23.96 9.68 -6.63
CA LEU A 148 -24.39 10.63 -7.67
C LEU A 148 -25.32 11.79 -7.24
N GLY A 149 -25.10 12.40 -6.08
CA GLY A 149 -26.01 13.38 -5.49
C GLY A 149 -25.31 14.62 -4.92
N LYS A 150 -25.20 15.67 -5.74
CA LYS A 150 -24.55 16.98 -5.46
C LYS A 150 -23.05 16.92 -5.11
N ARG A 151 -22.26 17.76 -5.80
CA ARG A 151 -21.00 18.29 -5.26
C ARG A 151 -21.34 19.26 -4.11
N GLY A 152 -21.52 18.74 -2.90
CA GLY A 152 -21.41 19.55 -1.69
C GLY A 152 -19.94 19.89 -1.46
N SER A 153 -19.59 21.16 -1.26
CA SER A 153 -18.24 21.51 -0.82
C SER A 153 -18.02 20.96 0.59
N ILE A 154 -16.92 20.22 0.77
CA ILE A 154 -16.52 19.62 2.06
C ILE A 154 -15.24 20.32 2.58
N ASP A 155 -15.06 21.58 2.19
CA ASP A 155 -13.87 22.37 2.53
C ASP A 155 -14.16 23.41 3.64
N SER A 156 -15.39 23.46 4.14
CA SER A 156 -15.85 24.40 5.19
C SER A 156 -15.72 23.88 6.63
N LEU A 157 -14.87 22.89 6.88
CA LEU A 157 -14.63 22.31 8.23
C LEU A 157 -13.13 22.20 8.59
N ALA A 158 -12.23 22.75 7.77
CA ALA A 158 -10.77 22.68 7.99
C ALA A 158 -10.09 24.06 8.02
N SER A 159 -10.86 25.16 7.94
CA SER A 159 -10.33 26.50 7.63
C SER A 159 -9.79 27.28 8.84
N ASP A 160 -10.21 26.93 10.05
CA ASP A 160 -9.91 27.69 11.28
C ASP A 160 -8.71 27.12 12.06
N THR A 161 -7.61 26.80 11.35
CA THR A 161 -6.31 26.55 11.99
C THR A 161 -5.21 27.24 11.19
N SER A 162 -4.86 28.45 11.62
CA SER A 162 -3.91 29.37 10.97
C SER A 162 -2.43 28.94 11.18
N GLY A 163 -2.10 27.71 10.78
CA GLY A 163 -0.82 27.05 11.11
C GLY A 163 -0.27 26.11 10.03
N GLY A 164 0.09 26.65 8.86
CA GLY A 164 1.02 26.03 7.91
C GLY A 164 0.41 25.13 6.82
N SER A 165 0.51 25.56 5.55
CA SER A 165 0.09 24.74 4.39
C SER A 165 0.86 23.43 4.27
N SER A 166 2.13 23.40 4.70
CA SER A 166 3.02 22.24 4.64
C SER A 166 2.40 20.96 5.19
N HIS A 167 1.63 21.02 6.28
CA HIS A 167 0.98 19.83 6.85
C HIS A 167 -0.22 19.34 6.03
N HIS A 168 -0.93 20.24 5.35
CA HIS A 168 -1.97 19.84 4.40
C HIS A 168 -1.34 19.22 3.13
N ASP A 169 -0.20 19.74 2.67
CA ASP A 169 0.53 19.18 1.53
C ASP A 169 1.15 17.82 1.84
N GLU A 170 1.69 17.63 3.05
CA GLU A 170 2.08 16.30 3.54
C GLU A 170 0.92 15.31 3.51
N GLU A 171 -0.27 15.70 4.00
CA GLU A 171 -1.42 14.79 3.99
C GLU A 171 -1.98 14.58 2.57
N ASN A 172 -1.81 15.53 1.65
CA ASN A 172 -2.07 15.30 0.22
C ASN A 172 -1.20 14.14 -0.30
N TYR A 173 0.12 14.17 -0.08
CA TYR A 173 1.02 13.08 -0.48
C TYR A 173 0.75 11.77 0.29
N ARG A 174 0.53 11.85 1.61
CA ARG A 174 0.24 10.68 2.47
C ARG A 174 -0.97 9.90 1.95
N ARG A 175 -2.04 10.60 1.58
CA ARG A 175 -3.25 10.01 0.98
C ARG A 175 -3.00 9.49 -0.44
N ALA A 176 -2.23 10.22 -1.26
CA ALA A 176 -1.90 9.82 -2.63
C ALA A 176 -1.11 8.51 -2.70
N ILE A 177 -0.10 8.36 -1.83
CA ILE A 177 0.68 7.12 -1.65
C ILE A 177 -0.25 5.97 -1.25
N ARG A 178 -1.10 6.17 -0.23
CA ARG A 178 -2.00 5.13 0.28
C ARG A 178 -3.04 4.67 -0.76
N ILE A 179 -3.62 5.59 -1.55
CA ILE A 179 -4.48 5.27 -2.70
C ILE A 179 -3.74 4.37 -3.70
N THR A 180 -2.52 4.77 -4.08
CA THR A 180 -1.70 4.07 -5.07
C THR A 180 -1.38 2.65 -4.60
N ILE A 181 -0.97 2.48 -3.34
CA ILE A 181 -0.65 1.16 -2.78
C ILE A 181 -1.90 0.28 -2.59
N TYR A 182 -3.03 0.83 -2.12
CA TYR A 182 -4.27 0.05 -1.99
C TYR A 182 -4.80 -0.40 -3.36
N ASN A 183 -4.70 0.43 -4.40
CA ASN A 183 -5.03 0.02 -5.77
C ASN A 183 -4.08 -1.08 -6.28
N CYS A 184 -2.76 -0.92 -6.06
CA CYS A 184 -1.77 -1.94 -6.40
C CYS A 184 -2.08 -3.30 -5.73
N ARG A 185 -2.49 -3.29 -4.45
CA ARG A 185 -2.86 -4.52 -3.75
C ARG A 185 -4.12 -5.18 -4.29
N ALA A 186 -5.12 -4.38 -4.62
CA ALA A 186 -6.37 -4.89 -5.16
C ALA A 186 -6.16 -5.59 -6.51
N LEU A 187 -5.33 -5.01 -7.39
CA LEU A 187 -4.92 -5.62 -8.65
C LEU A 187 -4.13 -6.91 -8.46
N VAL A 188 -3.19 -6.98 -7.52
CA VAL A 188 -2.42 -8.21 -7.22
C VAL A 188 -3.35 -9.31 -6.66
N CYS A 189 -4.26 -8.99 -5.74
CA CYS A 189 -5.24 -9.95 -5.23
C CYS A 189 -6.21 -10.43 -6.32
N GLU A 190 -6.74 -9.55 -7.17
CA GLU A 190 -7.65 -9.90 -8.28
C GLU A 190 -6.94 -10.84 -9.27
N GLN A 191 -5.69 -10.52 -9.60
CA GLN A 191 -4.86 -11.28 -10.53
C GLN A 191 -4.44 -12.66 -9.96
N SER A 192 -4.35 -12.79 -8.63
CA SER A 192 -4.18 -14.06 -7.90
C SER A 192 -5.51 -14.81 -7.62
N ASN A 193 -6.64 -14.32 -8.15
CA ASN A 193 -7.99 -14.86 -7.93
C ASN A 193 -8.50 -14.79 -6.47
N GLU A 194 -7.89 -13.94 -5.63
CA GLU A 194 -8.34 -13.62 -4.27
C GLU A 194 -9.45 -12.55 -4.28
N ILE A 195 -10.56 -12.83 -4.95
CA ILE A 195 -11.57 -11.81 -5.32
C ILE A 195 -12.14 -11.05 -4.11
N ASP A 196 -12.47 -11.74 -3.01
CA ASP A 196 -12.93 -11.08 -1.77
C ASP A 196 -11.87 -10.13 -1.19
N GLN A 197 -10.60 -10.54 -1.26
CA GLN A 197 -9.50 -9.74 -0.75
C GLN A 197 -9.22 -8.52 -1.65
N ALA A 198 -9.37 -8.67 -2.96
CA ALA A 198 -9.33 -7.58 -3.94
C ALA A 198 -10.46 -6.56 -3.69
N ILE A 199 -11.71 -7.01 -3.51
CA ILE A 199 -12.86 -6.17 -3.16
C ILE A 199 -12.57 -5.34 -1.90
N VAL A 200 -11.95 -5.94 -0.87
CA VAL A 200 -11.56 -5.23 0.36
C VAL A 200 -10.50 -4.14 0.09
N TYR A 201 -9.54 -4.35 -0.81
CA TYR A 201 -8.52 -3.33 -1.12
C TYR A 201 -9.01 -2.26 -2.09
N TYR A 202 -9.86 -2.59 -3.06
CA TYR A 202 -10.55 -1.57 -3.86
C TYR A 202 -11.45 -0.69 -2.99
N ARG A 203 -12.15 -1.27 -2.00
CA ARG A 203 -12.92 -0.49 -1.01
C ARG A 203 -12.04 0.46 -0.21
N LYS A 204 -10.88 -0.02 0.29
CA LYS A 204 -9.89 0.81 1.01
C LYS A 204 -9.34 1.94 0.15
N CYS A 205 -9.08 1.70 -1.14
CA CYS A 205 -8.68 2.73 -2.11
C CYS A 205 -9.76 3.80 -2.27
N ALA A 206 -11.02 3.39 -2.50
CA ALA A 206 -12.15 4.30 -2.65
C ALA A 206 -12.55 5.04 -1.36
N SER A 207 -12.12 4.58 -0.18
CA SER A 207 -12.47 5.18 1.12
C SER A 207 -11.48 6.22 1.68
N VAL A 208 -10.35 6.45 1.00
CA VAL A 208 -9.46 7.59 1.31
C VAL A 208 -10.13 8.88 0.81
N ARG A 209 -10.09 9.99 1.58
CA ARG A 209 -10.59 11.30 1.08
C ARG A 209 -9.80 11.68 -0.19
N PRO A 210 -10.46 12.17 -1.26
CA PRO A 210 -9.79 12.56 -2.49
C PRO A 210 -8.61 13.53 -2.30
N THR A 211 -7.66 13.45 -3.21
CA THR A 211 -6.42 14.25 -3.23
C THR A 211 -6.41 15.19 -4.43
N PRO A 212 -5.57 16.25 -4.46
CA PRO A 212 -5.45 17.12 -5.63
C PRO A 212 -4.83 16.43 -6.87
N PHE A 213 -4.23 15.25 -6.72
CA PHE A 213 -3.54 14.55 -7.81
C PHE A 213 -4.53 13.77 -8.68
N GLU A 214 -4.67 14.19 -9.93
CA GLU A 214 -5.60 13.61 -10.91
C GLU A 214 -5.40 12.09 -11.14
N PRO A 215 -4.16 11.55 -11.26
CA PRO A 215 -3.98 10.11 -11.44
C PRO A 215 -4.55 9.29 -10.28
N GLN A 216 -4.42 9.77 -9.04
CA GLN A 216 -4.98 9.12 -7.86
C GLN A 216 -6.50 9.23 -7.81
N GLN A 217 -7.10 10.33 -8.28
CA GLN A 217 -8.56 10.40 -8.47
C GLN A 217 -9.03 9.37 -9.50
N HIS A 218 -8.30 9.19 -10.61
CA HIS A 218 -8.60 8.17 -11.62
C HIS A 218 -8.45 6.75 -11.07
N LEU A 219 -7.43 6.47 -10.25
CA LEU A 219 -7.30 5.20 -9.53
C LEU A 219 -8.50 4.93 -8.60
N GLN A 220 -8.97 5.93 -7.84
CA GLN A 220 -10.13 5.76 -6.96
C GLN A 220 -11.43 5.49 -7.75
N GLN A 221 -11.63 6.15 -8.88
CA GLN A 221 -12.78 5.91 -9.77
C GLN A 221 -12.73 4.50 -10.37
N THR A 222 -11.56 4.08 -10.86
CA THR A 222 -11.34 2.73 -11.42
C THR A 222 -11.52 1.64 -10.35
N ALA A 223 -11.02 1.88 -9.14
CA ALA A 223 -11.22 1.01 -7.99
C ALA A 223 -12.71 0.84 -7.63
N LEU A 224 -13.47 1.94 -7.59
CA LEU A 224 -14.92 1.92 -7.32
C LEU A 224 -15.67 1.10 -8.37
N ALA A 225 -15.41 1.34 -9.66
CA ALA A 225 -16.06 0.65 -10.77
C ALA A 225 -15.69 -0.85 -10.83
N THR A 226 -14.42 -1.20 -10.58
CA THR A 226 -13.99 -2.61 -10.52
C THR A 226 -14.55 -3.33 -9.28
N MET A 227 -14.59 -2.69 -8.11
CA MET A 227 -15.24 -3.25 -6.92
C MET A 227 -16.71 -3.58 -7.19
N GLN A 228 -17.46 -2.67 -7.82
CA GLN A 228 -18.86 -2.90 -8.18
C GLN A 228 -19.01 -4.07 -9.15
N ARG A 229 -18.16 -4.15 -10.19
CA ARG A 229 -18.15 -5.25 -11.17
C ARG A 229 -17.90 -6.60 -10.50
N LEU A 230 -16.89 -6.69 -9.64
CA LEU A 230 -16.55 -7.92 -8.90
C LEU A 230 -17.66 -8.31 -7.92
N MET A 231 -18.21 -7.35 -7.16
CA MET A 231 -19.31 -7.62 -6.22
C MET A 231 -20.59 -8.12 -6.93
N GLU A 232 -20.90 -7.63 -8.13
CA GLU A 232 -22.04 -8.14 -8.91
C GLU A 232 -21.76 -9.52 -9.50
N ALA A 233 -20.55 -9.76 -10.02
CA ALA A 233 -20.14 -11.07 -10.53
C ALA A 233 -20.09 -12.16 -9.44
N SER A 234 -19.77 -11.79 -8.19
CA SER A 234 -19.76 -12.67 -7.02
C SER A 234 -21.14 -12.92 -6.40
N ARG A 235 -22.23 -12.29 -6.88
CA ARG A 235 -23.58 -12.57 -6.36
C ARG A 235 -24.03 -13.98 -6.77
N PRO A 236 -24.51 -14.81 -5.82
CA PRO A 236 -25.19 -16.05 -6.17
C PRO A 236 -26.39 -15.75 -7.07
N SER A 237 -26.41 -16.33 -8.27
CA SER A 237 -27.57 -16.24 -9.17
C SER A 237 -28.73 -17.03 -8.54
N ILE A 238 -29.57 -16.34 -7.77
CA ILE A 238 -30.81 -16.90 -7.24
C ILE A 238 -31.74 -17.12 -8.43
N LYS A 239 -31.65 -18.32 -9.03
CA LYS A 239 -32.58 -18.81 -10.04
C LYS A 239 -33.94 -19.06 -9.39
N HIS A 240 -34.67 -17.97 -9.15
CA HIS A 240 -36.08 -18.02 -8.75
C HIS A 240 -36.84 -18.82 -9.80
N LYS A 241 -37.23 -20.05 -9.43
CA LYS A 241 -38.25 -20.81 -10.15
C LYS A 241 -39.52 -19.96 -10.13
N SER A 242 -39.88 -19.37 -11.27
CA SER A 242 -41.10 -18.58 -11.38
C SER A 242 -42.32 -19.49 -11.23
N THR A 243 -43.21 -19.17 -10.30
CA THR A 243 -44.46 -19.90 -10.10
C THR A 243 -45.54 -18.92 -9.64
N PHE A 244 -46.02 -18.17 -10.65
CA PHE A 244 -47.29 -17.44 -10.73
C PHE A 244 -47.58 -16.21 -9.85
N SER A 245 -48.14 -15.20 -10.55
CA SER A 245 -49.12 -14.17 -10.11
C SER A 245 -48.69 -13.20 -8.97
N SER A 246 -48.72 -11.87 -9.13
CA SER A 246 -49.82 -11.00 -9.61
C SER A 246 -51.07 -11.15 -8.72
N THR A 247 -51.73 -10.09 -8.23
CA THR A 247 -51.78 -8.68 -8.64
C THR A 247 -52.16 -7.83 -7.42
N PHE A 248 -51.60 -6.63 -7.22
CA PHE A 248 -52.33 -5.52 -6.60
C PHE A 248 -51.71 -4.16 -6.95
N THR A 249 -52.54 -3.25 -7.45
CA THR A 249 -52.27 -1.83 -7.68
C THR A 249 -52.98 -0.99 -6.63
N PHE A 250 -52.35 0.06 -6.10
CA PHE A 250 -53.00 1.38 -6.03
C PHE A 250 -51.99 2.51 -5.84
N GLU A 251 -52.26 3.65 -6.47
CA GLU A 251 -51.58 4.92 -6.19
C GLU A 251 -52.25 5.63 -5.00
N SER A 252 -51.51 6.46 -4.26
CA SER A 252 -52.10 7.59 -3.53
C SER A 252 -51.05 8.64 -3.23
N SER A 253 -51.11 9.75 -3.96
CA SER A 253 -50.45 10.99 -3.56
C SER A 253 -51.36 11.74 -2.59
N SER A 254 -50.83 12.24 -1.47
CA SER A 254 -51.30 13.50 -0.85
C SER A 254 -50.37 14.04 0.23
N SER A 255 -50.14 15.34 0.11
CA SER A 255 -49.51 16.27 1.04
C SER A 255 -49.81 16.11 2.54
N SER A 256 -48.81 16.44 3.38
CA SER A 256 -48.94 17.62 4.25
C SER A 256 -47.57 18.13 4.70
N SER A 257 -47.50 19.42 5.03
CA SER A 257 -46.34 20.08 5.61
C SER A 257 -46.54 20.30 7.11
N THR A 258 -45.47 20.40 7.89
CA THR A 258 -45.34 21.48 8.90
C THR A 258 -43.96 21.56 9.55
N LYS A 259 -43.52 22.82 9.75
CA LYS A 259 -42.76 23.37 10.89
C LYS A 259 -41.41 22.75 11.26
N SER A 260 -40.39 23.59 11.12
CA SER A 260 -39.11 23.52 11.81
C SER A 260 -39.27 23.55 13.33
N SER A 261 -38.51 22.68 14.01
CA SER A 261 -38.15 22.82 15.42
C SER A 261 -36.62 22.80 15.52
N ALA A 262 -36.02 23.90 15.97
CA ALA A 262 -34.60 23.91 16.29
C ALA A 262 -34.41 23.30 17.69
N SER A 263 -33.75 22.14 17.78
CA SER A 263 -33.44 21.48 19.04
C SER A 263 -31.98 21.05 19.07
N SER A 264 -31.27 21.58 20.06
CA SER A 264 -29.86 21.44 20.39
C SER A 264 -29.14 20.19 19.89
N CYS A 265 -28.04 20.44 19.19
CA CYS A 265 -26.98 19.52 18.84
C CYS A 265 -26.54 18.59 19.99
N SER A 266 -26.71 17.30 19.80
CA SER A 266 -25.86 16.26 20.38
C SER A 266 -25.12 15.54 19.25
N ASN A 267 -23.84 15.89 19.06
CA ASN A 267 -22.98 15.15 18.13
C ASN A 267 -22.87 13.68 18.60
N PRO A 268 -22.73 12.71 17.68
CA PRO A 268 -22.36 11.35 18.05
C PRO A 268 -21.02 11.40 18.79
N HIS A 269 -20.99 10.90 20.03
CA HIS A 269 -19.91 11.16 20.99
C HIS A 269 -18.51 11.02 20.40
N THR A 270 -17.87 12.15 20.11
CA THR A 270 -16.48 12.22 19.73
C THR A 270 -15.60 12.03 20.96
N VAL A 271 -14.47 11.35 20.78
CA VAL A 271 -13.48 11.08 21.81
C VAL A 271 -12.27 11.97 21.54
N THR A 272 -11.95 12.84 22.49
CA THR A 272 -10.81 13.77 22.42
C THR A 272 -9.52 13.09 22.87
N CYS A 273 -8.43 13.21 22.12
CA CYS A 273 -7.14 12.65 22.51
C CYS A 273 -6.49 13.42 23.67
N SER A 274 -6.15 12.70 24.75
CA SER A 274 -5.58 13.24 25.99
C SER A 274 -4.21 13.92 25.83
N ASN A 275 -3.55 13.82 24.67
CA ASN A 275 -2.24 14.43 24.40
C ASN A 275 -2.33 15.69 23.51
N CYS A 276 -3.24 15.72 22.54
CA CYS A 276 -3.22 16.71 21.45
C CYS A 276 -4.58 17.32 21.10
N GLY A 277 -5.65 17.00 21.84
CA GLY A 277 -6.97 17.62 21.64
C GLY A 277 -7.73 17.20 20.38
N ILE A 278 -7.13 16.41 19.47
CA ILE A 278 -7.81 15.90 18.27
C ILE A 278 -9.03 15.05 18.68
N GLU A 279 -10.17 15.28 18.04
CA GLU A 279 -11.38 14.46 18.19
C GLU A 279 -11.45 13.37 17.11
N LYS A 280 -11.84 12.14 17.50
CA LYS A 280 -12.20 11.04 16.57
C LYS A 280 -13.39 10.27 17.14
N LEU A 281 -14.21 9.64 16.28
CA LEU A 281 -15.35 8.82 16.70
C LEU A 281 -14.94 7.57 17.51
N VAL A 282 -13.73 7.06 17.28
CA VAL A 282 -13.13 5.93 18.01
C VAL A 282 -11.64 6.21 18.17
N MET A 283 -11.09 5.90 19.35
CA MET A 283 -9.64 5.94 19.62
C MET A 283 -9.20 4.70 20.39
N PRO A 284 -7.98 4.18 20.16
CA PRO A 284 -7.36 3.23 21.08
C PRO A 284 -7.14 3.88 22.46
N VAL A 285 -7.42 3.12 23.51
CA VAL A 285 -7.18 3.51 24.91
C VAL A 285 -5.89 2.88 25.44
N CYS A 286 -5.30 3.49 26.47
CA CYS A 286 -4.15 2.92 27.18
C CYS A 286 -4.49 1.51 27.70
N ALA A 287 -3.69 0.50 27.31
CA ALA A 287 -3.95 -0.91 27.64
C ALA A 287 -3.95 -1.21 29.16
N ARG A 288 -3.29 -0.38 29.98
CA ARG A 288 -3.20 -0.54 31.44
C ARG A 288 -4.42 0.00 32.20
N CYS A 289 -4.88 1.20 31.87
CA CYS A 289 -6.00 1.84 32.59
C CYS A 289 -7.34 1.79 31.84
N LYS A 290 -7.32 1.42 30.54
CA LYS A 290 -8.45 1.32 29.60
C LYS A 290 -9.32 2.59 29.44
N SER A 291 -8.92 3.70 30.06
CA SER A 291 -9.73 4.93 30.18
C SER A 291 -9.18 6.14 29.44
N GLN A 292 -7.88 6.21 29.16
CA GLN A 292 -7.25 7.36 28.48
C GLN A 292 -7.12 7.11 26.97
N PRO A 293 -7.81 7.89 26.10
CA PRO A 293 -7.81 7.73 24.65
C PRO A 293 -6.66 8.47 23.93
N TYR A 294 -6.14 7.88 22.87
CA TYR A 294 -5.06 8.45 22.06
C TYR A 294 -5.32 8.33 20.57
N CYS A 295 -5.10 9.39 19.79
CA CYS A 295 -5.36 9.37 18.34
C CYS A 295 -4.35 8.52 17.54
N SER A 296 -3.17 8.24 18.13
CA SER A 296 -2.11 7.38 17.59
C SER A 296 -1.14 6.95 18.71
N VAL A 297 -0.30 5.94 18.43
CA VAL A 297 0.74 5.46 19.37
C VAL A 297 1.74 6.56 19.73
N ARG A 298 2.01 7.52 18.82
CA ARG A 298 2.86 8.68 19.10
C ARG A 298 2.33 9.53 20.26
N CYS A 299 1.01 9.70 20.35
CA CYS A 299 0.37 10.40 21.46
C CYS A 299 0.41 9.61 22.78
N VAL A 300 0.41 8.27 22.73
CA VAL A 300 0.69 7.42 23.91
C VAL A 300 2.14 7.60 24.38
N LYS A 301 3.12 7.56 23.45
CA LYS A 301 4.55 7.78 23.74
C LYS A 301 4.76 9.17 24.38
N ALA A 302 4.21 10.22 23.78
CA ALA A 302 4.39 11.62 24.20
C ALA A 302 3.75 11.93 25.56
N HIS A 303 2.51 11.47 25.79
CA HIS A 303 1.81 11.71 27.05
C HIS A 303 2.33 10.83 28.21
N LYS A 304 3.21 9.85 27.94
CA LYS A 304 3.57 8.79 28.91
C LYS A 304 3.93 9.34 30.28
N SER A 305 4.82 10.34 30.37
CA SER A 305 5.30 10.87 31.65
C SER A 305 4.20 11.54 32.49
N ALA A 306 3.31 12.31 31.86
CA ALA A 306 2.16 12.92 32.53
C ALA A 306 1.07 11.88 32.87
N HIS A 307 0.85 10.90 31.97
CA HIS A 307 -0.10 9.82 32.19
C HIS A 307 0.34 8.87 33.29
N GLU A 308 1.62 8.56 33.44
CA GLU A 308 2.13 7.54 34.37
C GLU A 308 1.74 7.82 35.83
N ALA A 309 1.66 9.10 36.23
CA ALA A 309 1.15 9.54 37.53
C ALA A 309 -0.36 9.30 37.75
N THR A 310 -1.14 9.11 36.68
CA THR A 310 -2.59 8.85 36.70
C THR A 310 -2.98 7.45 36.17
N CYS A 311 -2.00 6.64 35.73
CA CYS A 311 -2.22 5.36 35.06
C CYS A 311 -2.44 4.20 36.06
N GLN A 312 -3.54 4.28 36.81
CA GLN A 312 -3.99 3.20 37.68
C GLN A 312 -4.55 2.04 36.84
N SER A 313 -4.37 0.80 37.30
CA SER A 313 -4.94 -0.37 36.63
C SER A 313 -6.45 -0.39 36.85
N SER A 314 -7.22 -0.50 35.77
CA SER A 314 -8.63 -0.88 35.89
C SER A 314 -8.70 -2.33 36.38
N HIS A 315 -9.28 -2.54 37.56
CA HIS A 315 -9.66 -3.87 38.06
C HIS A 315 -10.78 -4.48 37.22
#